data_AF-A0A1E8CK25-F1
#
_entry.id   AF-A0A1E8CK25-F1
#
_cell.length_a   1.000
_cell.length_b   1.000
_cell.length_c   1.000
_cell.angle_alpha   90.00
_cell.angle_beta   90.00
_cell.angle_gamma   90.00
#
_symmetry.space_group_name_H-M   'P 1'
#
loop_
_entity.id
_entity.type
_entity.pdbx_description
1 polymer ?
#
loop_
_entity_poly.entity_id
_entity_poly.type
_entity_poly.pdbx_seq_one_letter_code
_entity_poly.pdbx_strand_id
1 'polypeptide(L)'
;MNVVKNVCTILVFLVLAMLALPLIGAGLGLIVVLAAAFIWLLPILIILNSDKTSGGEKLAWILAIIFLSWFAWIFYFLLAPIKPRRDYWYD
;
A
#
# COMPACT_ATOMS: atom_id res chain seq x y z
N MET A 1 35.26 -34.38 14.86
CA MET A 1 35.01 -33.06 15.51
C MET A 1 34.76 -31.93 14.50
N ASN A 2 35.53 -31.81 13.42
CA ASN A 2 35.34 -30.74 12.41
C ASN A 2 34.01 -30.81 11.66
N VAL A 3 33.55 -32.02 11.30
CA VAL A 3 32.26 -32.21 10.59
C VAL A 3 31.09 -31.73 11.44
N VAL A 4 31.06 -32.10 12.73
CA VAL A 4 30.01 -31.69 13.68
C VAL A 4 30.01 -30.16 13.85
N LYS A 5 31.19 -29.54 13.98
CA LYS A 5 31.32 -28.09 14.06
C LYS A 5 30.76 -27.40 12.81
N ASN A 6 31.10 -27.89 11.63
CA ASN A 6 30.62 -27.33 10.36
C ASN A 6 29.09 -27.46 10.24
N VAL A 7 28.54 -28.62 10.61
CA VAL A 7 27.08 -28.85 10.62
C VAL A 7 26.39 -27.90 11.60
N CYS A 8 26.88 -27.76 12.83
CA CYS A 8 26.32 -26.81 13.78
C CYS A 8 26.37 -25.36 13.27
N THR A 9 27.49 -24.94 12.67
CA THR A 9 27.63 -23.61 12.08
C THR A 9 26.59 -23.39 10.98
N ILE A 10 26.42 -24.35 10.06
CA ILE A 10 25.43 -24.27 8.98
C ILE A 10 24.00 -24.17 9.54
N LEU A 11 23.65 -24.97 10.55
CA LEU A 11 22.34 -24.92 11.18
C LEU A 11 22.06 -23.56 11.82
N VAL A 12 23.04 -22.97 12.51
CA VAL A 12 22.91 -21.64 13.11
C VAL A 12 22.65 -20.59 12.02
N PHE A 13 23.40 -20.61 10.93
CA PHE A 13 23.18 -19.67 9.82
C PHE A 13 21.82 -19.86 9.15
N LEU A 14 21.35 -21.10 8.99
CA LEU A 14 20.02 -21.38 8.45
C LEU A 14 18.90 -20.83 9.35
N VAL A 15 19.01 -21.04 10.66
CA VAL A 15 18.04 -20.51 11.63
C VAL A 15 18.05 -18.97 11.61
N LEU A 16 19.23 -18.35 11.59
CA LEU A 16 19.35 -16.90 11.49
C LEU A 16 18.74 -16.36 10.19
N ALA A 17 18.99 -17.00 9.05
CA ALA A 17 18.41 -16.61 7.78
C ALA A 17 16.88 -16.75 7.76
N MET A 18 16.35 -17.84 8.34
CA MET A 18 14.92 -18.08 8.47
C MET A 18 14.24 -17.02 9.35
N LEU A 19 14.92 -16.52 10.39
CA LEU A 19 14.43 -15.43 11.23
C LEU A 19 14.59 -14.05 10.58
N ALA A 20 15.62 -13.83 9.78
CA ALA A 20 15.87 -12.55 9.11
C ALA A 20 14.89 -12.28 7.95
N LEU A 21 14.52 -13.32 7.19
CA LEU A 21 13.62 -13.21 6.04
C LEU A 21 12.28 -12.50 6.34
N PRO A 22 11.50 -12.89 7.37
CA PRO A 22 10.25 -12.22 7.68
C PRO A 22 10.47 -10.78 8.16
N LEU A 23 11.57 -10.49 8.86
CA LEU A 23 11.89 -9.13 9.30
C LEU A 23 12.20 -8.21 8.12
N ILE A 24 12.95 -8.70 7.14
CA ILE A 24 13.23 -7.96 5.89
C ILE A 24 11.93 -7.74 5.12
N GLY A 25 11.11 -8.79 4.95
CA GLY A 25 9.82 -8.69 4.29
C GLY A 25 8.89 -7.68 4.95
N ALA A 26 8.79 -7.71 6.29
CA ALA A 26 8.01 -6.74 7.05
C ALA A 26 8.55 -5.31 6.92
N GLY A 27 9.87 -5.13 6.99
CA GLY A 27 10.51 -3.82 6.81
C GLY A 27 10.26 -3.23 5.42
N LEU A 28 10.44 -4.04 4.36
CA LEU A 28 10.13 -3.63 3.00
C LEU A 28 8.64 -3.32 2.82
N GLY A 29 7.76 -4.17 3.37
CA GLY A 29 6.32 -3.94 3.34
C GLY A 29 5.93 -2.62 4.01
N LEU A 30 6.52 -2.32 5.17
CA LEU A 30 6.30 -1.05 5.86
C LEU A 30 6.75 0.15 5.01
N ILE A 31 7.93 0.08 4.39
CA ILE A 31 8.45 1.14 3.51
C ILE A 31 7.48 1.38 2.34
N VAL A 32 6.97 0.31 1.70
CA VAL A 32 6.03 0.41 0.59
C VAL A 32 4.72 1.07 1.03
N VAL A 33 4.16 0.67 2.17
CA VAL A 33 2.91 1.26 2.71
C VAL A 33 3.11 2.74 3.03
N LEU A 34 4.22 3.11 3.66
CA LEU A 34 4.53 4.51 3.96
C LEU A 34 4.73 5.35 2.69
N ALA A 35 5.42 4.81 1.68
CA ALA A 35 5.60 5.48 0.39
C ALA A 35 4.26 5.67 -0.33
N ALA A 36 3.39 4.64 -0.35
CA ALA A 36 2.06 4.72 -0.94
C ALA A 36 1.18 5.76 -0.22
N ALA A 37 1.19 5.77 1.11
CA ALA A 37 0.48 6.77 1.90
C ALA A 37 0.99 8.19 1.64
N PHE A 38 2.31 8.37 1.52
CA PHE A 38 2.90 9.66 1.18
C PHE A 38 2.50 10.15 -0.22
N ILE A 39 2.56 9.28 -1.23
CA ILE A 39 2.12 9.58 -2.60
C ILE A 39 0.62 9.92 -2.61
N TRP A 40 -0.19 9.21 -1.84
CA TRP A 40 -1.63 9.47 -1.73
C TRP A 40 -1.93 10.83 -1.07
N LEU A 41 -1.12 11.27 -0.11
CA LEU A 41 -1.21 12.59 0.52
C LEU A 41 -0.63 13.73 -0.33
N LEU A 42 0.23 13.43 -1.30
CA LEU A 42 0.90 14.39 -2.17
C LEU A 42 -0.03 15.47 -2.77
N PRO A 43 -1.20 15.16 -3.36
CA PRO A 43 -2.09 16.20 -3.91
C PRO A 43 -2.57 17.19 -2.84
N ILE A 44 -2.81 16.73 -1.61
CA ILE A 44 -3.19 17.59 -0.49
C ILE A 44 -2.01 18.51 -0.13
N LEU A 45 -0.80 17.96 -0.05
CA LEU A 45 0.42 18.72 0.24
C LEU A 45 0.72 19.78 -0.84
N ILE A 46 0.54 19.44 -2.12
CA ILE A 46 0.71 20.37 -3.24
C ILE A 46 -0.23 21.56 -3.11
N ILE A 47 -1.50 21.30 -2.81
CA ILE A 47 -2.50 22.36 -2.63
C ILE A 47 -2.17 23.19 -1.40
N LEU A 48 -1.81 22.56 -0.28
CA LEU A 48 -1.43 23.26 0.95
C LEU A 48 -0.26 24.21 0.75
N ASN A 49 0.74 23.83 -0.04
CA ASN A 49 1.92 24.66 -0.31
C ASN A 49 1.77 25.57 -1.54
N SER A 50 0.64 25.51 -2.25
CA SER A 50 0.43 26.34 -3.44
C SER A 50 0.06 27.77 -3.08
N ASP A 51 0.74 28.74 -3.69
CA ASP A 51 0.36 30.17 -3.68
C ASP A 51 -0.77 30.49 -4.66
N LYS A 52 -1.23 29.51 -5.45
CA LYS A 52 -2.27 29.72 -6.47
C LYS A 52 -3.68 29.76 -5.90
N THR A 53 -3.89 29.17 -4.73
CA THR A 53 -5.20 29.09 -4.06
C THR A 53 -5.09 29.68 -2.65
N SER A 54 -6.13 30.37 -2.19
CA SER A 54 -6.10 31.10 -0.91
C SER A 54 -7.19 30.65 0.06
N GLY A 55 -6.88 30.65 1.36
CA GLY A 55 -7.82 30.46 2.47
C GLY A 55 -8.89 29.38 2.24
N GLY A 56 -10.13 29.81 2.04
CA GLY A 56 -11.29 28.92 1.86
C GLY A 56 -11.29 28.12 0.55
N GLU A 57 -10.70 28.65 -0.52
CA GLU A 57 -10.56 27.92 -1.80
C GLU A 57 -9.68 26.68 -1.63
N LYS A 58 -8.56 26.84 -0.90
CA LYS A 58 -7.64 25.76 -0.57
C LYS A 58 -8.34 24.64 0.21
N LEU A 59 -9.19 25.01 1.18
CA LEU A 59 -10.00 24.04 1.94
C LEU A 59 -11.02 23.33 1.06
N ALA A 60 -11.69 24.05 0.14
CA ALA A 60 -12.65 23.46 -0.80
C ALA A 60 -11.98 22.41 -1.70
N TRP A 61 -10.78 22.70 -2.22
CA TRP A 61 -10.02 21.75 -3.04
C TRP A 61 -9.58 20.51 -2.26
N ILE A 62 -9.11 20.68 -1.02
CA ILE A 62 -8.73 19.55 -0.16
C ILE A 62 -9.95 18.67 0.16
N LEU A 63 -11.07 19.29 0.51
CA LEU A 63 -12.34 18.59 0.72
C LEU A 63 -12.75 17.82 -0.54
N ALA A 64 -12.70 18.45 -1.72
CA ALA A 64 -13.04 17.79 -2.97
C ALA A 64 -12.20 16.52 -3.24
N ILE A 65 -10.89 16.56 -2.97
CA ILE A 65 -10.00 15.39 -3.16
C ILE A 65 -10.31 14.27 -2.16
N ILE A 66 -10.52 14.62 -0.89
CA ILE A 66 -10.88 13.62 0.13
C ILE A 66 -12.21 12.97 -0.22
N PHE A 67 -13.22 13.78 -0.56
CA PHE A 67 -14.52 13.26 -0.97
C PHE A 67 -14.41 12.39 -2.22
N LEU A 68 -13.77 12.85 -3.29
CA LEU A 68 -13.69 12.09 -4.54
C LEU A 68 -12.91 10.78 -4.38
N SER A 69 -11.78 10.80 -3.67
CA SER A 69 -10.96 9.60 -3.44
C SER A 69 -11.66 8.57 -2.56
N TRP A 70 -12.36 9.01 -1.51
CA TRP A 70 -12.99 8.11 -0.55
C TRP A 70 -14.37 7.63 -1.01
N PHE A 71 -15.19 8.50 -1.63
CA PHE A 71 -16.48 8.10 -2.19
C PHE A 71 -16.35 7.18 -3.41
N ALA A 72 -15.24 7.23 -4.16
CA ALA A 72 -15.00 6.28 -5.25
C ALA A 72 -15.09 4.82 -4.79
N TRP A 73 -14.60 4.51 -3.57
CA TRP A 73 -14.72 3.16 -2.99
C TRP A 73 -16.16 2.81 -2.65
N ILE A 74 -16.91 3.74 -2.06
CA ILE A 74 -18.33 3.52 -1.72
C ILE A 74 -19.13 3.25 -3.00
N PHE A 75 -18.93 4.05 -4.05
CA PHE A 75 -19.56 3.83 -5.34
C PHE A 75 -19.11 2.54 -5.99
N TYR A 76 -17.84 2.16 -5.87
CA TYR A 76 -17.36 0.86 -6.34
C TYR A 76 -18.12 -0.28 -5.66
N PHE A 77 -18.25 -0.28 -4.33
CA PHE A 77 -19.01 -1.32 -3.63
C PHE A 77 -20.51 -1.33 -3.98
N LEU A 78 -21.09 -0.17 -4.28
CA LEU A 78 -22.51 -0.07 -4.66
C LEU A 78 -22.79 -0.46 -6.11
N LEU A 79 -21.91 -0.06 -7.04
CA LEU A 79 -22.07 -0.23 -8.49
C LEU A 79 -21.38 -1.49 -9.02
N ALA A 80 -20.41 -2.05 -8.29
CA ALA A 80 -19.74 -3.26 -8.70
C ALA A 80 -20.79 -4.37 -8.89
N PRO A 81 -20.81 -5.01 -10.06
CA PRO A 81 -21.82 -6.01 -10.36
C PRO A 81 -21.67 -7.20 -9.40
N ILE A 82 -22.68 -7.40 -8.56
CA ILE A 82 -22.74 -8.54 -7.62
C ILE A 82 -23.00 -9.85 -8.39
N LYS A 83 -23.64 -9.77 -9.56
CA LYS A 83 -23.97 -10.94 -10.38
C LYS A 83 -22.80 -11.31 -11.31
N PRO A 84 -22.41 -12.60 -11.38
CA PRO A 84 -21.43 -13.06 -12.35
C PRO A 84 -21.90 -12.72 -13.78
N ARG A 85 -20.96 -12.22 -14.59
CA ARG A 85 -21.19 -11.98 -16.00
C ARG A 85 -21.43 -13.33 -16.67
N ARG A 86 -22.61 -13.54 -17.27
CA ARG A 86 -22.84 -14.72 -18.10
C ARG A 86 -22.07 -14.51 -19.40
N ASP A 87 -21.04 -15.32 -19.60
CA ASP A 87 -20.33 -15.41 -20.87
C ASP A 87 -21.13 -16.29 -21.82
N TYR A 88 -21.83 -15.66 -22.77
CA TYR A 88 -22.64 -16.35 -23.78
C TYR A 88 -21.79 -16.91 -24.94
N TRP A 89 -20.51 -17.19 -24.72
CA TRP A 89 -19.58 -17.63 -25.78
C TRP A 89 -19.86 -19.03 -26.33
N TYR A 90 -20.89 -19.73 -25.83
CA TYR A 90 -21.31 -21.06 -26.27
C TYR A 90 -22.84 -21.23 -26.36
N ASP A 91 -23.57 -20.21 -26.84
CA ASP A 91 -24.97 -20.33 -27.26
C ASP A 91 -25.10 -20.14 -28.79
#